data_AF-A0A2M9P5C8-F1
#
_entry.id   AF-A0A2M9P5C8-F1
#
_cell.length_a   1.000
_cell.length_b   1.000
_cell.length_c   1.000
_cell.angle_alpha   90.00
_cell.angle_beta   90.00
_cell.angle_gamma   90.00
#
_symmetry.space_group_name_H-M   'P 1'
#
loop_
_entity.id
_entity.type
_entity.pdbx_description
1 polymer ?
#
loop_
_entity_poly.entity_id
_entity_poly.type
_entity_poly.pdbx_seq_one_letter_code
_entity_poly.pdbx_strand_id
1 'polypeptide(L)'
;PAAAPAPVSIPRAPVPAEDAAREERVKMTRLRQTIARRLKEAQNTAAMLTTYNEVDMTASMELRNAYKDQFEKKHGVKLGFMSFFTKACCHALKEV
;
A
#
# COMPACT_ATOMS: atom_id res chain seq x y z
N PRO A 1 -9.02 -31.81 26.61
CA PRO A 1 -9.09 -31.86 25.12
C PRO A 1 -10.24 -30.96 24.60
N ALA A 2 -9.91 -29.73 24.22
CA ALA A 2 -10.88 -28.76 23.70
C ALA A 2 -10.91 -28.84 22.17
N ALA A 3 -12.09 -29.09 21.59
CA ALA A 3 -12.31 -29.24 20.16
C ALA A 3 -12.32 -27.88 19.44
N ALA A 4 -11.60 -27.78 18.33
CA ALA A 4 -11.53 -26.61 17.46
C ALA A 4 -12.76 -26.52 16.53
N PRO A 5 -13.28 -25.32 16.19
CA PRO A 5 -14.44 -25.19 15.31
C PRO A 5 -14.02 -25.26 13.83
N ALA A 6 -14.78 -26.05 13.06
CA ALA A 6 -14.61 -26.23 11.61
C ALA A 6 -15.14 -25.02 10.79
N PRO A 7 -14.60 -24.76 9.57
CA PRO A 7 -14.98 -23.59 8.78
C PRO A 7 -16.33 -23.80 8.07
N VAL A 8 -17.17 -22.76 8.12
CA VAL A 8 -18.51 -22.73 7.51
C VAL A 8 -18.40 -22.42 6.01
N SER A 9 -18.84 -23.34 5.16
CA SER A 9 -18.97 -23.12 3.71
C SER A 9 -20.27 -22.38 3.39
N ILE A 10 -20.20 -21.37 2.52
CA ILE A 10 -21.37 -20.59 2.07
C ILE A 10 -21.74 -21.06 0.65
N PRO A 11 -23.00 -21.44 0.37
CA PRO A 11 -23.40 -21.96 -0.93
C PRO A 11 -23.46 -20.86 -2.02
N ARG A 12 -22.97 -21.19 -3.22
CA ARG A 12 -22.90 -20.35 -4.42
C ARG A 12 -24.20 -20.47 -5.25
N ALA A 13 -24.68 -19.36 -5.81
CA ALA A 13 -25.79 -19.35 -6.78
C ALA A 13 -25.30 -19.72 -8.21
N PRO A 14 -26.14 -20.35 -9.05
CA PRO A 14 -25.69 -21.00 -10.28
C PRO A 14 -25.28 -20.00 -11.37
N VAL A 15 -24.21 -20.34 -12.08
CA VAL A 15 -23.61 -19.59 -13.21
C VAL A 15 -23.72 -20.47 -14.46
N PRO A 16 -23.97 -19.93 -15.67
CA PRO A 16 -24.02 -20.73 -16.90
C PRO A 16 -22.78 -21.61 -17.09
N ALA A 17 -22.98 -22.84 -17.56
CA ALA A 17 -21.99 -23.92 -17.50
C ALA A 17 -20.73 -23.69 -18.36
N GLU A 18 -20.77 -22.76 -19.33
CA GLU A 18 -19.67 -22.52 -20.27
C GLU A 18 -18.58 -21.55 -19.75
N ASP A 19 -18.93 -20.60 -18.85
CA ASP A 19 -17.98 -19.61 -18.31
C ASP A 19 -17.38 -20.02 -16.94
N ALA A 20 -17.92 -21.06 -16.31
CA ALA A 20 -17.58 -21.44 -14.94
C ALA A 20 -16.13 -21.96 -14.77
N ALA A 21 -15.49 -22.43 -15.85
CA ALA A 21 -14.18 -23.08 -15.80
C ALA A 21 -12.98 -22.12 -15.87
N ARG A 22 -13.17 -20.85 -16.27
CA ARG A 22 -12.06 -19.90 -16.48
C ARG A 22 -12.04 -18.72 -15.52
N GLU A 23 -13.14 -18.45 -14.82
CA GLU A 23 -13.25 -17.28 -13.93
C GLU A 23 -13.55 -17.64 -12.47
N GLU A 24 -12.62 -17.30 -11.59
CA GLU A 24 -12.81 -17.34 -10.14
C GLU A 24 -13.41 -16.01 -9.65
N ARG A 25 -14.71 -16.01 -9.32
CA ARG A 25 -15.33 -14.88 -8.62
C ARG A 25 -15.03 -14.92 -7.13
N VAL A 26 -14.13 -14.06 -6.69
CA VAL A 26 -13.84 -13.86 -5.26
C VAL A 26 -14.76 -12.78 -4.69
N LYS A 27 -15.59 -13.15 -3.69
CA LYS A 27 -16.44 -12.19 -2.97
C LYS A 27 -15.55 -11.23 -2.17
N MET A 28 -15.73 -9.93 -2.36
CA MET A 28 -15.00 -8.95 -1.56
C MET A 28 -15.34 -9.06 -0.08
N THR A 29 -14.32 -9.02 0.77
CA THR A 29 -14.49 -8.86 2.22
C THR A 29 -15.05 -7.47 2.54
N ARG A 30 -15.75 -7.31 3.67
CA ARG A 30 -16.33 -6.02 4.09
C ARG A 30 -15.29 -4.90 4.17
N LEU A 31 -14.07 -5.21 4.63
CA LEU A 31 -12.95 -4.25 4.66
C LEU A 31 -12.58 -3.80 3.24
N ARG A 32 -12.44 -4.74 2.30
CA ARG A 32 -12.09 -4.43 0.90
C ARG A 32 -13.18 -3.62 0.20
N GLN A 33 -14.45 -3.92 0.44
CA GLN A 33 -15.57 -3.12 -0.06
C GLN A 33 -15.52 -1.68 0.47
N THR A 34 -15.16 -1.50 1.74
CA THR A 34 -15.08 -0.17 2.37
C THR A 34 -13.94 0.65 1.78
N ILE A 35 -12.76 0.04 1.56
CA ILE A 35 -11.62 0.70 0.90
C ILE A 35 -12.03 1.14 -0.52
N ALA A 36 -12.64 0.26 -1.29
CA ALA A 36 -13.08 0.56 -2.66
C ALA A 36 -14.07 1.74 -2.70
N ARG A 37 -15.04 1.76 -1.78
CA ARG A 37 -16.00 2.87 -1.67
C ARG A 37 -15.31 4.19 -1.36
N ARG A 38 -14.40 4.23 -0.39
CA ARG A 38 -13.66 5.46 -0.02
C ARG A 38 -12.77 5.97 -1.15
N LEU A 39 -12.13 5.08 -1.90
CA LEU A 39 -11.32 5.47 -3.06
C LEU A 39 -12.19 6.10 -4.15
N LYS A 40 -13.38 5.55 -4.41
CA LYS A 40 -14.29 6.11 -5.41
C LYS A 40 -14.88 7.44 -4.97
N GLU A 41 -15.20 7.58 -3.70
CA GLU A 41 -15.67 8.83 -3.10
C GLU A 41 -14.64 9.95 -3.25
N ALA A 42 -13.36 9.68 -2.97
CA ALA A 42 -12.30 10.67 -3.15
C ALA A 42 -12.20 11.21 -4.59
N GLN A 43 -12.34 10.33 -5.60
CA GLN A 43 -12.31 10.73 -7.01
C GLN A 43 -13.53 11.55 -7.43
N ASN A 44 -14.70 11.24 -6.88
CA ASN A 44 -15.92 11.97 -7.23
C ASN A 44 -15.96 13.36 -6.56
N THR A 45 -15.39 13.49 -5.37
CA THR A 45 -15.42 14.73 -4.58
C THR A 45 -14.31 15.71 -4.97
N ALA A 46 -13.10 15.22 -5.26
CA ALA A 46 -11.95 16.08 -5.53
C ALA A 46 -11.52 16.01 -7.01
N ALA A 47 -11.25 17.17 -7.60
CA ALA A 47 -10.57 17.27 -8.89
C ALA A 47 -9.08 16.93 -8.70
N MET A 48 -8.73 15.65 -8.84
CA MET A 48 -7.37 15.16 -8.68
C MET A 48 -6.55 15.50 -9.93
N LEU A 49 -5.61 16.44 -9.81
CA LEU A 49 -4.63 16.77 -10.84
C LEU A 49 -3.26 16.26 -10.40
N THR A 50 -2.39 15.89 -11.36
CA THR A 50 -1.06 15.36 -11.07
C THR A 50 0.00 16.15 -11.81
N THR A 51 0.96 16.69 -11.06
CA THR A 51 2.16 17.35 -11.60
C THR A 51 3.36 16.43 -11.39
N TYR A 52 4.30 16.44 -12.34
CA TYR A 52 5.49 15.61 -12.31
C TYR A 52 6.74 16.48 -12.30
N ASN A 53 7.75 16.06 -11.54
CA ASN A 53 9.07 16.67 -11.49
C ASN A 53 10.14 15.57 -11.45
N GLU A 54 11.34 15.90 -11.92
CA GLU A 54 12.52 15.05 -11.83
C GLU A 54 13.41 15.49 -10.67
N VAL A 55 14.06 14.53 -9.99
CA VAL A 55 14.93 14.80 -8.83
C VAL A 55 16.20 13.96 -8.96
N ASP A 56 17.36 14.61 -8.83
CA ASP A 56 18.65 13.93 -8.75
C ASP A 56 18.83 13.27 -7.37
N MET A 57 19.08 11.96 -7.39
CA MET A 57 19.21 11.12 -6.20
C MET A 57 20.68 10.84 -5.82
N THR A 58 21.65 11.29 -6.60
CA THR A 58 23.08 10.96 -6.44
C THR A 58 23.59 11.21 -5.02
N ALA A 59 23.39 12.41 -4.49
CA ALA A 59 23.82 12.77 -3.13
C ALA A 59 23.14 11.93 -2.03
N SER A 60 21.85 11.61 -2.20
CA SER A 60 21.11 10.79 -1.22
C SER A 60 21.58 9.34 -1.19
N MET A 61 21.99 8.81 -2.35
CA MET A 61 22.54 7.45 -2.47
C MET A 61 23.93 7.37 -1.84
N GLU A 62 24.79 8.36 -2.08
CA GLU A 62 26.11 8.45 -1.46
C GLU A 62 26.02 8.51 0.07
N LEU A 63 25.17 9.39 0.61
CA LEU A 63 24.99 9.53 2.05
C LEU A 63 24.45 8.24 2.69
N ARG A 64 23.48 7.58 2.03
CA ARG A 64 23.00 6.28 2.49
C ARG A 64 24.12 5.24 2.48
N ASN A 65 24.93 5.18 1.43
CA ASN A 65 26.02 4.21 1.34
C ASN A 65 27.09 4.43 2.42
N ALA A 66 27.39 5.68 2.78
CA ALA A 66 28.34 6.02 3.83
C ALA A 66 27.87 5.60 5.25
N TYR A 67 26.58 5.77 5.55
CA TYR A 67 26.08 5.62 6.93
C TYR A 67 25.14 4.44 7.18
N LYS A 68 24.71 3.70 6.16
CA LYS A 68 23.74 2.58 6.31
C LYS A 68 24.16 1.57 7.38
N ASP A 69 25.43 1.16 7.39
CA ASP A 69 25.90 0.09 8.27
C ASP A 69 26.07 0.59 9.71
N GLN A 70 26.48 1.85 9.87
CA GLN A 70 26.56 2.49 11.19
C GLN A 70 25.16 2.73 11.77
N PHE A 71 24.21 3.14 10.93
CA PHE A 71 22.83 3.39 11.32
C PHE A 71 22.12 2.08 11.75
N GLU A 72 22.30 0.99 10.99
CA GLU A 72 21.74 -0.31 11.33
C GLU A 72 22.32 -0.84 12.66
N LYS A 73 23.62 -0.67 12.90
CA LYS A 73 24.26 -1.05 14.17
C LYS A 73 23.74 -0.27 15.38
N LYS A 74 23.46 1.03 15.22
CA LYS A 74 23.02 1.89 16.33
C LYS A 74 21.53 1.79 16.61
N HIS A 75 20.70 1.65 15.56
CA HIS A 75 19.24 1.76 15.67
C HIS A 75 18.50 0.44 15.39
N GLY A 76 19.19 -0.62 14.95
CA GLY A 76 18.58 -1.91 14.64
C GLY A 76 17.63 -1.90 13.44
N VAL A 77 17.62 -0.82 12.66
CA VAL A 77 16.74 -0.61 11.51
C VAL A 77 17.56 -0.17 10.31
N LYS A 78 17.21 -0.66 9.12
CA LYS A 78 17.88 -0.30 7.87
C LYS A 78 17.56 1.13 7.46
N LEU A 79 18.58 1.88 7.08
CA LEU A 79 18.41 3.20 6.48
C LEU A 79 17.86 3.06 5.04
N GLY A 80 16.58 3.40 4.86
CA GLY A 80 15.89 3.40 3.57
C GLY A 80 15.83 4.79 2.92
N PHE A 81 15.37 4.86 1.67
CA PHE A 81 15.20 6.15 0.99
C PHE A 81 13.96 6.93 1.45
N MET A 82 12.93 6.22 1.90
CA MET A 82 11.66 6.82 2.34
C MET A 82 11.85 7.85 3.46
N SER A 83 12.82 7.68 4.36
CA SER A 83 13.08 8.63 5.43
C SER A 83 13.57 9.99 4.94
N PHE A 84 14.30 10.03 3.82
CA PHE A 84 14.71 11.30 3.21
C PHE A 84 13.50 12.02 2.61
N PHE A 85 12.64 11.29 1.91
CA PHE A 85 11.43 11.86 1.30
C PHE A 85 10.41 12.32 2.34
N THR A 86 10.15 11.54 3.39
CA THR A 86 9.20 11.96 4.44
C THR A 86 9.68 13.21 5.17
N LYS A 87 10.98 13.30 5.46
CA LYS A 87 11.56 14.50 6.07
C LYS A 87 11.47 15.69 5.13
N ALA A 88 11.80 15.53 3.85
CA ALA A 88 11.68 16.59 2.85
C ALA A 88 10.24 17.10 2.71
N CYS A 89 9.25 16.20 2.62
CA CYS A 89 7.83 16.57 2.57
C CYS A 89 7.40 17.37 3.82
N CYS A 90 7.84 16.95 5.02
CA CYS A 90 7.54 17.69 6.25
C CYS A 90 8.19 19.09 6.29
N HIS A 91 9.34 19.28 5.66
CA HIS A 91 9.96 20.61 5.53
C HIS A 91 9.19 21.47 4.52
N ALA A 92 8.87 20.93 3.35
CA ALA A 92 8.08 21.64 2.34
C ALA A 92 6.70 22.06 2.88
N LEU A 93 6.01 21.18 3.62
CA LEU A 93 4.71 21.48 4.25
C LEU A 93 4.77 22.55 5.36
N LYS A 94 5.94 22.94 5.85
CA LYS A 94 6.10 24.03 6.83
C LYS A 94 6.42 25.36 6.18
N GLU A 95 7.02 25.34 4.99
CA GLU A 95 7.35 26.53 4.22
C GLU A 95 6.14 27.03 3.41
N VAL A 96 5.23 26.12 3.06
CA VAL A 96 3.89 26.40 2.50
C VAL A 96 2.91 26.72 3.62
#